data_AF-A0A3B4WLV1-F1
#
_entry.id   AF-A0A3B4WLV1-F1
#
_cell.length_a   1.000
_cell.length_b   1.000
_cell.length_c   1.000
_cell.angle_alpha   90.00
_cell.angle_beta   90.00
_cell.angle_gamma   90.00
#
_symmetry.space_group_name_H-M   'P 1'
#
loop_
_entity.id
_entity.type
_entity.pdbx_description
1 polymer ?
#
loop_
_entity_poly.entity_id
_entity_poly.type
_entity_poly.pdbx_seq_one_letter_code
_entity_poly.pdbx_strand_id
1 'polypeptide(L)'
;MTSVVQHGRRRGSSKSGESFGLLITVCFASSAEEAITVLTKAEWLRIQDELNRVNKDKERMTEAANQREALHLQSKEAVKLWSNTIAGQRQKKLEAKKIREQIEEEKRKMTDIEEAKYQEQKRKDAIEKANTQLYYQTDRVKGLHRALLLTEVLKEREAQIEVKQRIKSASKDVDKEFTDMVKTREDEALRQEQEKALQKKLERQAVAEDLKNQIKVNEVARERQKTENKKDGEEIQRLQELYQWEQRMEDERQTEQKRNLMQEHLTNRDLIRAADAQKQEAEEKQRKLFLTAKQKMMKLRRDKETEEAQMQREKIMNKLTVAQQDQSVSEEQRIAKAVAERDAKQAQRHREEEEKRTAMLKSITAHREFMQRDKVAQQTTRDMLQAKKEADRIFSEKQQLKAAKMARHQNLRRDEHEFQAKNAYLVAEEENQFQQYSQHVISAAAEAQRNVFPLCKVAREGIGGGLGPVLGGVRPGYLVQDCSGAQMPQYVSGVTQNIKKLNEVVDIQEAKRRLGFTW
;
A
#
# COMPACT_ATOMS: atom_id res chain seq x y z
N MET A 1 60.77 -43.78 -33.10
CA MET A 1 62.10 -44.35 -32.80
C MET A 1 62.44 -45.37 -33.86
N THR A 2 63.71 -45.45 -34.27
CA THR A 2 64.21 -46.35 -35.32
C THR A 2 64.75 -47.64 -34.72
N SER A 3 64.37 -48.79 -35.25
CA SER A 3 65.02 -50.08 -34.97
C SER A 3 65.35 -50.79 -36.28
N VAL A 4 66.61 -51.20 -36.41
CA VAL A 4 67.13 -51.90 -37.59
C VAL A 4 66.82 -53.39 -37.45
N VAL A 5 66.36 -54.02 -38.53
CA VAL A 5 66.17 -55.48 -38.61
C VAL A 5 67.07 -56.06 -39.70
N GLN A 6 67.68 -57.21 -39.39
CA GLN A 6 68.88 -57.73 -40.05
C GLN A 6 68.60 -58.45 -41.38
N HIS A 7 69.57 -58.44 -42.29
CA HIS A 7 69.52 -59.18 -43.56
C HIS A 7 69.80 -60.68 -43.37
N GLY A 8 68.76 -61.47 -43.15
CA GLY A 8 68.84 -62.94 -43.01
C GLY A 8 69.07 -63.67 -44.34
N ARG A 9 70.32 -63.79 -44.79
CA ARG A 9 70.70 -64.65 -45.92
C ARG A 9 70.64 -66.14 -45.51
N ARG A 10 69.75 -66.94 -46.13
CA ARG A 10 69.96 -68.39 -46.26
C ARG A 10 69.82 -68.80 -47.73
N ARG A 11 70.79 -69.61 -48.20
CA ARG A 11 70.78 -70.20 -49.55
C ARG A 11 69.73 -71.31 -49.61
N GLY A 12 69.14 -71.51 -50.79
CA GLY A 12 68.35 -72.71 -51.06
C GLY A 12 69.22 -73.98 -51.10
N SER A 13 68.61 -75.12 -50.79
CA SER A 13 69.20 -76.44 -51.02
C SER A 13 68.47 -77.12 -52.17
N SER A 14 69.06 -77.08 -53.36
CA SER A 14 68.56 -77.76 -54.55
C SER A 14 69.20 -79.16 -54.64
N LYS A 15 68.49 -80.19 -54.17
CA LYS A 15 68.94 -81.58 -54.32
C LYS A 15 68.42 -82.15 -55.63
N SER A 16 69.30 -82.29 -56.62
CA SER A 16 68.95 -82.70 -57.99
C SER A 16 70.00 -83.64 -58.58
N GLY A 17 69.56 -84.80 -59.08
CA GLY A 17 70.34 -85.67 -59.96
C GLY A 17 71.53 -86.39 -59.32
N GLU A 18 71.28 -87.50 -58.62
CA GLU A 18 72.28 -88.57 -58.55
C GLU A 18 72.23 -89.35 -59.87
N SER A 19 73.38 -89.47 -60.53
CA SER A 19 73.53 -90.04 -61.88
C SER A 19 73.70 -91.56 -61.86
N PHE A 20 73.25 -92.21 -62.94
CA PHE A 20 73.36 -93.65 -63.16
C PHE A 20 74.76 -94.23 -62.83
N GLY A 21 74.81 -95.15 -61.88
CA GLY A 21 75.89 -96.13 -61.79
C GLY A 21 75.63 -97.27 -62.77
N LEU A 22 76.42 -97.39 -63.83
CA LEU A 22 76.44 -98.61 -64.65
C LEU A 22 77.05 -99.75 -63.82
N LEU A 23 76.30 -100.83 -63.66
CA LEU A 23 76.86 -102.11 -63.20
C LEU A 23 76.41 -103.21 -64.16
N ILE A 24 77.32 -103.60 -65.05
CA ILE A 24 77.11 -104.66 -66.04
C ILE A 24 77.31 -106.00 -65.34
N THR A 25 76.23 -106.77 -65.19
CA THR A 25 76.31 -108.20 -64.88
C THR A 25 76.05 -108.97 -66.17
N VAL A 26 77.08 -109.67 -66.67
CA VAL A 26 77.00 -110.45 -67.90
C VAL A 26 76.24 -111.76 -67.64
N CYS A 27 75.51 -112.23 -68.65
CA CYS A 27 74.73 -113.46 -68.60
C CYS A 27 75.60 -114.69 -68.29
N PHE A 28 75.02 -115.66 -67.57
CA PHE A 28 75.33 -117.07 -67.75
C PHE A 28 74.09 -117.77 -68.33
N ALA A 29 74.32 -118.75 -69.21
CA ALA A 29 73.26 -119.34 -70.02
C ALA A 29 72.71 -120.64 -69.44
N SER A 30 71.44 -120.90 -69.77
CA SER A 30 70.83 -122.22 -69.95
C SER A 30 71.07 -123.32 -68.90
N SER A 31 70.01 -123.61 -68.14
CA SER A 31 69.38 -124.93 -68.26
C SER A 31 67.88 -124.77 -68.43
N ALA A 32 67.25 -125.68 -69.18
CA ALA A 32 65.81 -125.92 -69.13
C ALA A 32 65.50 -126.72 -67.82
N GLU A 33 64.26 -126.98 -67.40
CA GLU A 33 62.98 -127.12 -68.15
C GLU A 33 61.77 -126.50 -67.39
N GLU A 34 60.63 -126.42 -68.07
CA GLU A 34 59.26 -126.16 -67.55
C GLU A 34 59.08 -125.10 -66.44
N ALA A 35 59.12 -123.81 -66.80
CA ALA A 35 58.72 -122.72 -65.91
C ALA A 35 57.32 -122.17 -66.26
N ILE A 36 56.35 -122.34 -65.34
CA ILE A 36 55.08 -121.57 -65.37
C ILE A 36 55.41 -120.09 -65.14
N THR A 37 55.00 -119.21 -66.04
CA THR A 37 55.27 -117.77 -65.99
C THR A 37 54.43 -117.06 -64.93
N VAL A 38 54.83 -117.18 -63.66
CA VAL A 38 54.22 -116.45 -62.54
C VAL A 38 54.61 -114.97 -62.61
N LEU A 39 53.73 -114.17 -63.20
CA LEU A 39 53.84 -112.71 -63.25
C LEU A 39 53.93 -112.10 -61.84
N THR A 40 55.00 -111.35 -61.55
CA THR A 40 55.10 -110.65 -60.27
C THR A 40 54.07 -109.52 -60.19
N LYS A 41 53.58 -109.19 -58.99
CA LYS A 41 52.57 -108.13 -58.81
C LYS A 41 53.02 -106.77 -59.38
N ALA A 42 54.32 -106.47 -59.34
CA ALA A 42 54.87 -105.24 -59.89
C ALA A 42 54.87 -105.24 -61.43
N GLU A 43 55.16 -106.37 -62.08
CA GLU A 43 55.16 -106.49 -63.53
C GLU A 43 53.76 -106.62 -64.11
N TRP A 44 52.85 -107.33 -63.42
CA TRP A 44 51.43 -107.34 -63.76
C TRP A 44 50.84 -105.93 -63.75
N LEU A 45 51.10 -105.15 -62.69
CA LEU A 45 50.71 -103.74 -62.64
C LEU A 45 51.40 -102.92 -63.73
N ARG A 46 52.69 -103.16 -64.04
CA ARG A 46 53.38 -102.47 -65.14
C ARG A 46 52.71 -102.70 -66.50
N ILE A 47 52.38 -103.95 -66.82
CA ILE A 47 51.68 -104.33 -68.06
C ILE A 47 50.26 -103.74 -68.09
N GLN A 48 49.55 -103.75 -66.95
CA GLN A 48 48.23 -103.15 -66.82
C GLN A 48 48.27 -101.61 -66.99
N ASP A 49 49.29 -100.94 -66.47
CA ASP A 49 49.49 -99.48 -66.61
C ASP A 49 49.93 -99.07 -68.03
N GLU A 50 50.78 -99.89 -68.67
CA GLU A 50 51.20 -99.74 -70.06
C GLU A 50 50.00 -99.90 -71.03
N LEU A 51 49.16 -100.92 -70.82
CA LEU A 51 47.90 -101.11 -71.57
C LEU A 51 46.93 -99.95 -71.38
N ASN A 52 46.78 -99.46 -70.14
CA ASN A 52 45.89 -98.34 -69.80
C ASN A 52 46.48 -96.96 -70.14
N ARG A 53 47.70 -96.88 -70.70
CA ARG A 53 48.42 -95.64 -71.06
C ARG A 53 48.58 -94.64 -69.88
N VAL A 54 48.70 -95.16 -68.66
CA VAL A 54 48.73 -94.34 -67.43
C VAL A 54 50.02 -93.52 -67.37
N ASN A 55 49.89 -92.20 -67.45
CA ASN A 55 51.02 -91.27 -67.47
C ASN A 55 51.43 -90.91 -66.03
N LYS A 56 52.23 -91.77 -65.39
CA LYS A 56 52.64 -91.63 -63.98
C LYS A 56 53.29 -90.29 -63.63
N ASP A 57 53.98 -89.65 -64.57
CA ASP A 57 54.54 -88.31 -64.33
C ASP A 57 53.50 -87.18 -64.44
N LYS A 58 52.39 -87.38 -65.18
CA LYS A 58 51.24 -86.48 -65.10
C LYS A 58 50.52 -86.66 -63.76
N GLU A 59 50.36 -87.89 -63.28
CA GLU A 59 49.78 -88.19 -61.97
C GLU A 59 50.58 -87.53 -60.85
N ARG A 60 51.90 -87.75 -60.79
CA ARG A 60 52.82 -87.06 -59.84
C ARG A 60 52.74 -85.54 -59.92
N MET A 61 52.60 -84.97 -61.12
CA MET A 61 52.43 -83.53 -61.29
C MET A 61 51.06 -83.03 -60.81
N THR A 62 49.99 -83.82 -60.95
CA THR A 62 48.69 -83.53 -60.35
C THR A 62 48.70 -83.70 -58.82
N GLU A 63 49.37 -84.72 -58.28
CA GLU A 63 49.56 -84.88 -56.83
C GLU A 63 50.33 -83.71 -56.24
N ALA A 64 51.42 -83.28 -56.89
CA ALA A 64 52.20 -82.11 -56.48
C ALA A 64 51.40 -80.80 -56.62
N ALA A 65 50.51 -80.68 -57.60
CA ALA A 65 49.57 -79.56 -57.71
C ALA A 65 48.55 -79.60 -56.55
N ASN A 66 47.89 -80.72 -56.33
CA ASN A 66 46.92 -80.93 -55.24
C ASN A 66 47.54 -80.65 -53.85
N GLN A 67 48.79 -81.08 -53.61
CA GLN A 67 49.52 -80.78 -52.37
C GLN A 67 49.83 -79.28 -52.23
N ARG A 68 50.25 -78.60 -53.32
CA ARG A 68 50.44 -77.14 -53.31
C ARG A 68 49.13 -76.39 -53.08
N GLU A 69 48.02 -76.85 -53.65
CA GLU A 69 46.70 -76.28 -53.43
C GLU A 69 46.21 -76.50 -51.99
N ALA A 70 46.39 -77.69 -51.42
CA ALA A 70 46.08 -77.97 -50.02
C ALA A 70 46.88 -77.08 -49.07
N LEU A 71 48.20 -76.94 -49.27
CA LEU A 71 49.05 -76.04 -48.48
C LEU A 71 48.68 -74.55 -48.68
N HIS A 72 48.25 -74.16 -49.89
CA HIS A 72 47.77 -72.82 -50.20
C HIS A 72 46.41 -72.52 -49.54
N LEU A 73 45.52 -73.51 -49.41
CA LEU A 73 44.27 -73.41 -48.64
C LEU A 73 44.55 -73.27 -47.14
N GLN A 74 45.40 -74.14 -46.57
CA GLN A 74 45.83 -74.04 -45.16
C GLN A 74 46.51 -72.69 -44.87
N SER A 75 47.36 -72.19 -45.79
CA SER A 75 47.98 -70.87 -45.67
C SER A 75 46.95 -69.73 -45.72
N LYS A 76 45.97 -69.79 -46.63
CA LYS A 76 44.84 -68.85 -46.66
C LYS A 76 44.04 -68.86 -45.35
N GLU A 77 43.85 -70.02 -44.74
CA GLU A 77 43.12 -70.16 -43.48
C GLU A 77 43.89 -69.59 -42.28
N ALA A 78 45.20 -69.84 -42.20
CA ALA A 78 46.06 -69.17 -41.22
C ALA A 78 46.03 -67.64 -41.39
N VAL A 79 46.07 -67.13 -42.63
CA VAL A 79 46.02 -65.68 -42.94
C VAL A 79 44.66 -65.03 -42.62
N LYS A 80 43.54 -65.78 -42.63
CA LYS A 80 42.24 -65.28 -42.12
C LYS A 80 42.30 -64.95 -40.63
N LEU A 81 43.03 -65.74 -39.84
CA LEU A 81 43.21 -65.55 -38.39
C LEU A 81 44.22 -64.43 -38.06
N TRP A 82 45.02 -63.98 -39.04
CA TRP A 82 46.00 -62.91 -38.85
C TRP A 82 45.33 -61.54 -38.79
N SER A 83 45.07 -61.07 -37.58
CA SER A 83 44.34 -59.82 -37.30
C SER A 83 45.05 -58.52 -37.75
N ASN A 84 46.25 -58.63 -38.33
CA ASN A 84 47.06 -57.55 -38.89
C ASN A 84 47.10 -57.54 -40.43
N THR A 85 46.49 -58.50 -41.12
CA THR A 85 46.35 -58.51 -42.59
C THR A 85 45.62 -57.26 -43.08
N ILE A 86 46.00 -56.69 -44.23
CA ILE A 86 45.40 -55.45 -44.78
C ILE A 86 43.86 -55.53 -44.89
N ALA A 87 43.32 -56.70 -45.26
CA ALA A 87 41.88 -56.94 -45.26
C ALA A 87 41.25 -56.84 -43.86
N GLY A 88 41.83 -57.51 -42.86
CA GLY A 88 41.38 -57.44 -41.46
C GLY A 88 41.51 -56.04 -40.86
N GLN A 89 42.55 -55.28 -41.21
CA GLN A 89 42.69 -53.87 -40.82
C GLN A 89 41.61 -52.98 -41.47
N ARG A 90 41.19 -53.27 -42.71
CA ARG A 90 40.06 -52.59 -43.37
C ARG A 90 38.73 -52.96 -42.70
N GLN A 91 38.50 -54.23 -42.38
CA GLN A 91 37.30 -54.69 -41.67
C GLN A 91 37.18 -54.01 -40.29
N LYS A 92 38.23 -54.07 -39.46
CA LYS A 92 38.30 -53.36 -38.17
C LYS A 92 38.03 -51.86 -38.28
N LYS A 93 38.50 -51.20 -39.35
CA LYS A 93 38.22 -49.77 -39.61
C LYS A 93 36.76 -49.51 -39.99
N LEU A 94 36.13 -50.41 -40.75
CA LEU A 94 34.71 -50.33 -41.10
C LEU A 94 33.82 -50.62 -39.88
N GLU A 95 34.17 -51.60 -39.06
CA GLU A 95 33.52 -51.93 -37.78
C GLU A 95 33.63 -50.76 -36.80
N ALA A 96 34.83 -50.21 -36.61
CA ALA A 96 35.03 -49.03 -35.76
C ALA A 96 34.32 -47.78 -36.30
N LYS A 97 34.10 -47.66 -37.62
CA LYS A 97 33.27 -46.60 -38.20
C LYS A 97 31.79 -46.81 -37.87
N LYS A 98 31.25 -48.02 -38.09
CA LYS A 98 29.87 -48.39 -37.72
C LYS A 98 29.59 -48.18 -36.23
N ILE A 99 30.51 -48.58 -35.34
CA ILE A 99 30.38 -48.41 -33.90
C ILE A 99 30.36 -46.91 -33.53
N ARG A 100 31.17 -46.07 -34.19
CA ARG A 100 31.12 -44.61 -33.99
C ARG A 100 29.82 -44.01 -34.49
N GLU A 101 29.33 -44.44 -35.65
CA GLU A 101 28.06 -43.99 -36.23
C GLU A 101 26.87 -44.38 -35.33
N GLN A 102 26.86 -45.61 -34.81
CA GLN A 102 25.88 -46.07 -33.82
C GLN A 102 25.91 -45.24 -32.53
N ILE A 103 27.10 -45.01 -31.95
CA ILE A 103 27.25 -44.16 -30.75
C ILE A 103 26.86 -42.70 -31.02
N GLU A 104 27.07 -42.18 -32.23
CA GLU A 104 26.66 -40.83 -32.61
C GLU A 104 25.14 -40.74 -32.80
N GLU A 105 24.52 -41.73 -33.46
CA GLU A 105 23.07 -41.84 -33.56
C GLU A 105 22.40 -42.01 -32.19
N GLU A 106 22.95 -42.83 -31.30
CA GLU A 106 22.46 -43.01 -29.93
C GLU A 106 22.55 -41.70 -29.15
N LYS A 107 23.63 -40.93 -29.28
CA LYS A 107 23.75 -39.60 -28.69
C LYS A 107 22.70 -38.62 -29.24
N ARG A 108 22.49 -38.61 -30.56
CA ARG A 108 21.42 -37.79 -31.17
C ARG A 108 20.05 -38.16 -30.62
N LYS A 109 19.71 -39.46 -30.61
CA LYS A 109 18.46 -39.99 -30.02
C LYS A 109 18.30 -39.62 -28.54
N MET A 110 19.38 -39.62 -27.76
CA MET A 110 19.36 -39.14 -26.38
C MET A 110 19.10 -37.63 -26.28
N THR A 111 19.75 -36.81 -27.12
CA THR A 111 19.47 -35.37 -27.20
C THR A 111 18.03 -35.08 -27.65
N ASP A 112 17.50 -35.83 -28.62
CA ASP A 112 16.10 -35.72 -29.07
C ASP A 112 15.13 -36.04 -27.91
N ILE A 113 15.44 -37.07 -27.11
CA ILE A 113 14.66 -37.46 -25.92
C ILE A 113 14.78 -36.41 -24.80
N GLU A 114 15.95 -35.82 -24.60
CA GLU A 114 16.20 -34.77 -23.60
C GLU A 114 15.50 -33.46 -23.98
N GLU A 115 15.58 -33.02 -25.24
CA GLU A 115 14.82 -31.88 -25.72
C GLU A 115 13.31 -32.15 -25.67
N ALA A 116 12.84 -33.33 -26.11
CA ALA A 116 11.42 -33.67 -26.00
C ALA A 116 10.89 -33.57 -24.56
N LYS A 117 11.66 -34.08 -23.57
CA LYS A 117 11.33 -33.93 -22.14
C LYS A 117 11.33 -32.46 -21.69
N TYR A 118 12.29 -31.66 -22.14
CA TYR A 118 12.40 -30.25 -21.78
C TYR A 118 11.27 -29.40 -22.39
N GLN A 119 10.87 -29.67 -23.63
CA GLN A 119 9.71 -29.03 -24.27
C GLN A 119 8.40 -29.53 -23.63
N GLU A 120 8.29 -30.79 -23.22
CA GLU A 120 7.15 -31.32 -22.47
C GLU A 120 7.03 -30.67 -21.08
N GLN A 121 8.15 -30.50 -20.36
CA GLN A 121 8.23 -29.74 -19.10
C GLN A 121 7.74 -28.31 -19.30
N LYS A 122 8.32 -27.55 -20.24
CA LYS A 122 7.84 -26.20 -20.58
C LYS A 122 6.35 -26.13 -20.88
N ARG A 123 5.80 -27.15 -21.55
CA ARG A 123 4.36 -27.23 -21.84
C ARG A 123 3.55 -27.49 -20.58
N LYS A 124 4.02 -28.34 -19.66
CA LYS A 124 3.41 -28.56 -18.33
C LYS A 124 3.45 -27.28 -17.50
N ASP A 125 4.63 -26.66 -17.34
CA ASP A 125 4.82 -25.39 -16.62
C ASP A 125 3.87 -24.30 -17.13
N ALA A 126 3.72 -24.19 -18.46
CA ALA A 126 2.81 -23.23 -19.09
C ALA A 126 1.32 -23.54 -18.83
N ILE A 127 0.93 -24.82 -18.86
CA ILE A 127 -0.43 -25.28 -18.55
C ILE A 127 -0.73 -25.09 -17.06
N GLU A 128 0.18 -25.43 -16.17
CA GLU A 128 0.04 -25.23 -14.71
C GLU A 128 -0.03 -23.75 -14.35
N LYS A 129 0.76 -22.89 -15.02
CA LYS A 129 0.65 -21.43 -14.90
C LYS A 129 -0.69 -20.89 -15.42
N ALA A 130 -1.24 -21.45 -16.50
CA ALA A 130 -2.57 -21.07 -16.98
C ALA A 130 -3.68 -21.54 -16.01
N ASN A 131 -3.60 -22.78 -15.54
CA ASN A 131 -4.57 -23.35 -14.60
C ASN A 131 -4.59 -22.60 -13.26
N THR A 132 -3.42 -22.26 -12.70
CA THR A 132 -3.33 -21.43 -11.48
C THR A 132 -3.86 -20.02 -11.69
N GLN A 133 -3.64 -19.40 -12.86
CA GLN A 133 -4.25 -18.11 -13.19
C GLN A 133 -5.78 -18.19 -13.30
N LEU A 134 -6.33 -19.23 -13.95
CA LEU A 134 -7.77 -19.45 -14.05
C LEU A 134 -8.39 -19.72 -12.66
N TYR A 135 -7.74 -20.53 -11.83
CA TYR A 135 -8.15 -20.78 -10.45
C TYR A 135 -8.17 -19.50 -9.60
N TYR A 136 -7.15 -18.64 -9.73
CA TYR A 136 -7.13 -17.32 -9.07
C TYR A 136 -8.16 -16.33 -9.63
N GLN A 137 -8.68 -16.57 -10.85
CA GLN A 137 -9.81 -15.82 -11.41
C GLN A 137 -11.18 -16.31 -10.92
N THR A 138 -11.27 -17.37 -10.12
CA THR A 138 -12.53 -17.75 -9.45
C THR A 138 -12.89 -16.75 -8.34
N ASP A 139 -14.17 -16.40 -8.19
CA ASP A 139 -14.58 -15.41 -7.20
C ASP A 139 -14.39 -15.88 -5.74
N ARG A 140 -14.41 -17.20 -5.52
CA ARG A 140 -14.08 -17.84 -4.23
C ARG A 140 -12.63 -17.54 -3.82
N VAL A 141 -11.67 -17.68 -4.75
CA VAL A 141 -10.25 -17.38 -4.50
C VAL A 141 -9.99 -15.88 -4.45
N LYS A 142 -10.61 -15.05 -5.30
CA LYS A 142 -10.56 -13.57 -5.17
C LYS A 142 -11.02 -13.11 -3.79
N GLY A 143 -12.11 -13.70 -3.27
CA GLY A 143 -12.60 -13.42 -1.92
C GLY A 143 -11.58 -13.76 -0.83
N LEU A 144 -10.92 -14.91 -0.95
CA LEU A 144 -9.86 -15.35 -0.04
C LEU A 144 -8.63 -14.43 -0.11
N HIS A 145 -8.19 -14.05 -1.31
CA HIS A 145 -7.06 -13.13 -1.51
C HIS A 145 -7.35 -11.71 -0.99
N ARG A 146 -8.59 -11.22 -1.16
CA ARG A 146 -9.04 -9.96 -0.55
C ARG A 146 -9.04 -10.03 0.97
N ALA A 147 -9.41 -11.17 1.56
CA ALA A 147 -9.32 -11.40 2.99
C ALA A 147 -7.85 -11.50 3.47
N LEU A 148 -6.96 -12.13 2.70
CA LEU A 148 -5.52 -12.22 2.98
C LEU A 148 -4.88 -10.83 3.05
N LEU A 149 -5.13 -9.99 2.05
CA LEU A 149 -4.69 -8.59 2.03
C LEU A 149 -5.22 -7.80 3.25
N LEU A 150 -6.46 -8.06 3.68
CA LEU A 150 -6.99 -7.46 4.92
C LEU A 150 -6.23 -7.94 6.17
N THR A 151 -5.77 -9.20 6.24
CA THR A 151 -4.94 -9.67 7.36
C THR A 151 -3.58 -8.96 7.42
N GLU A 152 -3.01 -8.59 6.26
CA GLU A 152 -1.78 -7.83 6.14
C GLU A 152 -1.98 -6.37 6.56
N VAL A 153 -3.00 -5.71 6.03
CA VAL A 153 -3.38 -4.33 6.40
C VAL A 153 -3.67 -4.21 7.90
N LEU A 154 -4.26 -5.22 8.54
CA LEU A 154 -4.47 -5.24 9.99
C LEU A 154 -3.14 -5.32 10.77
N LYS A 155 -2.20 -6.18 10.37
CA LYS A 155 -0.88 -6.28 11.02
C LYS A 155 -0.05 -5.01 10.85
N GLU A 156 -0.04 -4.43 9.65
CA GLU A 156 0.59 -3.12 9.39
C GLU A 156 -0.06 -2.01 10.22
N ARG A 157 -1.38 -2.08 10.45
CA ARG A 157 -2.09 -1.11 11.28
C ARG A 157 -1.71 -1.23 12.76
N GLU A 158 -1.49 -2.43 13.27
CA GLU A 158 -1.00 -2.67 14.63
C GLU A 158 0.42 -2.08 14.81
N ALA A 159 1.32 -2.32 13.84
CA ALA A 159 2.67 -1.71 13.83
C ALA A 159 2.62 -0.16 13.78
N GLN A 160 1.76 0.43 12.94
CA GLN A 160 1.53 1.88 12.92
C GLN A 160 1.05 2.44 14.26
N ILE A 161 0.17 1.71 14.96
CA ILE A 161 -0.33 2.10 16.27
C ILE A 161 0.81 2.06 17.31
N GLU A 162 1.64 1.01 17.29
CA GLU A 162 2.80 0.91 18.18
C GLU A 162 3.80 2.05 17.96
N VAL A 163 4.20 2.32 16.71
CA VAL A 163 5.09 3.44 16.36
C VAL A 163 4.50 4.77 16.82
N LYS A 164 3.19 4.99 16.62
CA LYS A 164 2.49 6.20 17.09
C LYS A 164 2.46 6.31 18.63
N GLN A 165 2.37 5.19 19.35
CA GLN A 165 2.48 5.18 20.81
C GLN A 165 3.89 5.52 21.27
N ARG A 166 4.93 4.92 20.67
CA ARG A 166 6.36 5.21 20.96
C ARG A 166 6.72 6.68 20.72
N ILE A 167 6.22 7.28 19.64
CA ILE A 167 6.37 8.72 19.37
C ILE A 167 5.66 9.55 20.44
N LYS A 168 4.46 9.15 20.88
CA LYS A 168 3.68 9.85 21.91
C LYS A 168 4.24 9.70 23.33
N SER A 169 5.02 8.66 23.65
CA SER A 169 5.80 8.62 24.87
C SER A 169 7.01 9.57 24.77
N ALA A 170 7.81 9.46 23.70
CA ALA A 170 8.98 10.32 23.51
C ALA A 170 8.63 11.82 23.52
N SER A 171 7.53 12.24 22.88
CA SER A 171 7.10 13.64 22.91
C SER A 171 6.74 14.09 24.33
N LYS A 172 6.00 13.26 25.09
CA LYS A 172 5.67 13.56 26.50
C LYS A 172 6.89 13.69 27.39
N ASP A 173 7.96 12.95 27.10
CA ASP A 173 9.17 12.99 27.90
C ASP A 173 9.96 14.29 27.63
N VAL A 174 10.04 14.73 26.36
CA VAL A 174 10.51 16.07 25.99
C VAL A 174 9.62 17.19 26.55
N ASP A 175 8.29 17.01 26.53
CA ASP A 175 7.34 17.96 27.12
C ASP A 175 7.61 18.13 28.65
N LYS A 176 7.90 17.05 29.37
CA LYS A 176 8.28 17.12 30.80
C LYS A 176 9.57 17.90 30.98
N GLU A 177 10.64 17.51 30.28
CA GLU A 177 11.95 18.18 30.34
C GLU A 177 11.83 19.68 30.09
N PHE A 178 11.01 20.08 29.11
CA PHE A 178 10.70 21.48 28.87
C PHE A 178 9.96 22.14 30.06
N THR A 179 8.91 21.50 30.61
CA THR A 179 8.23 22.07 31.79
C THR A 179 9.13 22.14 33.02
N ASP A 180 10.07 21.23 33.20
CA ASP A 180 11.00 21.22 34.32
C ASP A 180 12.08 22.30 34.15
N MET A 181 12.60 22.51 32.93
CA MET A 181 13.44 23.69 32.62
C MET A 181 12.72 25.02 32.82
N VAL A 182 11.42 25.09 32.55
CA VAL A 182 10.62 26.31 32.82
C VAL A 182 10.49 26.52 34.33
N LYS A 183 10.14 25.49 35.10
CA LYS A 183 10.06 25.57 36.58
C LYS A 183 11.38 25.99 37.21
N THR A 184 12.52 25.40 36.82
CA THR A 184 13.82 25.79 37.39
C THR A 184 14.17 27.24 37.08
N ARG A 185 13.82 27.73 35.89
CA ARG A 185 14.01 29.14 35.51
C ARG A 185 13.07 30.09 36.26
N GLU A 186 11.84 29.67 36.55
CA GLU A 186 10.88 30.41 37.38
C GLU A 186 11.37 30.46 38.85
N ASP A 187 11.84 29.34 39.40
CA ASP A 187 12.47 29.26 40.72
C ASP A 187 13.73 30.15 40.83
N GLU A 188 14.59 30.15 39.81
CA GLU A 188 15.78 31.01 39.74
C GLU A 188 15.40 32.50 39.69
N ALA A 189 14.40 32.87 38.88
CA ALA A 189 13.89 34.23 38.83
C ALA A 189 13.29 34.68 40.17
N LEU A 190 12.53 33.79 40.83
CA LEU A 190 11.95 34.02 42.15
C LEU A 190 13.02 34.20 43.23
N ARG A 191 14.09 33.38 43.23
CA ARG A 191 15.24 33.57 44.14
C ARG A 191 15.92 34.91 43.91
N GLN A 192 16.19 35.27 42.67
CA GLN A 192 16.79 36.58 42.35
C GLN A 192 15.90 37.76 42.76
N GLU A 193 14.57 37.64 42.68
CA GLU A 193 13.66 38.67 43.17
C GLU A 193 13.67 38.76 44.70
N GLN A 194 13.67 37.62 45.40
CA GLN A 194 13.82 37.56 46.86
C GLN A 194 15.16 38.19 47.32
N GLU A 195 16.28 37.87 46.66
CA GLU A 195 17.59 38.47 46.93
C GLU A 195 17.57 40.00 46.72
N LYS A 196 17.01 40.48 45.62
CA LYS A 196 16.87 41.92 45.34
C LYS A 196 15.93 42.61 46.33
N ALA A 197 14.91 41.93 46.83
CA ALA A 197 14.02 42.44 47.88
C ALA A 197 14.73 42.51 49.25
N LEU A 198 15.58 41.53 49.58
CA LEU A 198 16.41 41.54 50.78
C LEU A 198 17.50 42.63 50.72
N GLN A 199 18.17 42.80 49.58
CA GLN A 199 19.13 43.89 49.35
C GLN A 199 18.47 45.26 49.56
N LYS A 200 17.33 45.52 48.90
CA LYS A 200 16.55 46.76 49.07
C LYS A 200 16.06 46.97 50.52
N LYS A 201 15.82 45.90 51.27
CA LYS A 201 15.47 45.98 52.70
C LYS A 201 16.68 46.40 53.55
N LEU A 202 17.86 45.84 53.29
CA LEU A 202 19.11 46.20 53.96
C LEU A 202 19.54 47.65 53.63
N GLU A 203 19.45 48.06 52.37
CA GLU A 203 19.69 49.46 51.93
C GLU A 203 18.79 50.44 52.69
N ARG A 204 17.48 50.16 52.79
CA ARG A 204 16.53 50.98 53.55
C ARG A 204 16.84 51.02 55.05
N GLN A 205 17.36 49.92 55.61
CA GLN A 205 17.78 49.88 57.01
C GLN A 205 19.06 50.71 57.24
N ALA A 206 20.05 50.63 56.35
CA ALA A 206 21.26 51.45 56.42
C ALA A 206 20.92 52.95 56.35
N VAL A 207 20.13 53.37 55.34
CA VAL A 207 19.68 54.77 55.19
C VAL A 207 18.88 55.24 56.43
N ALA A 208 18.09 54.37 57.06
CA ALA A 208 17.38 54.71 58.29
C ALA A 208 18.31 54.91 59.51
N GLU A 209 19.39 54.13 59.63
CA GLU A 209 20.42 54.37 60.67
C GLU A 209 21.26 55.62 60.38
N ASP A 210 21.62 55.87 59.12
CA ASP A 210 22.33 57.10 58.73
C ASP A 210 21.50 58.35 59.04
N LEU A 211 20.20 58.33 58.74
CA LEU A 211 19.28 59.43 59.11
C LEU A 211 19.17 59.61 60.63
N LYS A 212 19.10 58.52 61.42
CA LYS A 212 19.16 58.61 62.89
C LYS A 212 20.48 59.23 63.37
N ASN A 213 21.59 58.92 62.72
CA ASN A 213 22.90 59.46 63.08
C ASN A 213 23.02 60.94 62.70
N GLN A 214 22.48 61.36 61.54
CA GLN A 214 22.36 62.78 61.17
C GLN A 214 21.48 63.56 62.16
N ILE A 215 20.38 62.98 62.64
CA ILE A 215 19.54 63.60 63.67
C ILE A 215 20.34 63.85 64.96
N LYS A 216 21.04 62.83 65.48
CA LYS A 216 21.90 62.98 66.68
C LYS A 216 22.97 64.06 66.51
N VAL A 217 23.61 64.14 65.34
CA VAL A 217 24.62 65.18 65.04
C VAL A 217 23.97 66.58 65.03
N ASN A 218 22.80 66.73 64.43
CA ASN A 218 22.05 67.99 64.41
C ASN A 218 21.54 68.38 65.82
N GLU A 219 21.16 67.42 66.66
CA GLU A 219 20.81 67.67 68.07
C GLU A 219 22.02 68.17 68.86
N VAL A 220 23.18 67.51 68.76
CA VAL A 220 24.43 67.96 69.39
C VAL A 220 24.86 69.35 68.87
N ALA A 221 24.69 69.65 67.58
CA ALA A 221 24.96 70.97 67.02
C ALA A 221 24.01 72.05 67.59
N ARG A 222 22.71 71.74 67.75
CA ARG A 222 21.74 72.64 68.38
C ARG A 222 22.04 72.91 69.85
N GLU A 223 22.47 71.90 70.61
CA GLU A 223 22.89 72.11 72.00
C GLU A 223 24.18 72.93 72.11
N ARG A 224 25.16 72.74 71.20
CA ARG A 224 26.34 73.62 71.11
C ARG A 224 25.93 75.08 70.87
N GLN A 225 25.10 75.33 69.85
CA GLN A 225 24.61 76.67 69.55
C GLN A 225 23.84 77.30 70.73
N LYS A 226 23.04 76.52 71.47
CA LYS A 226 22.40 76.97 72.72
C LYS A 226 23.41 77.34 73.81
N THR A 227 24.57 76.68 73.89
CA THR A 227 25.64 77.03 74.85
C THR A 227 26.49 78.21 74.39
N GLU A 228 26.63 78.43 73.08
CA GLU A 228 27.30 79.60 72.49
C GLU A 228 26.44 80.85 72.70
N ASN A 229 25.17 80.83 72.28
CA ASN A 229 24.20 81.91 72.50
C ASN A 229 24.06 82.34 73.98
N LYS A 230 24.34 81.44 74.94
CA LYS A 230 24.38 81.76 76.38
C LYS A 230 25.62 82.57 76.76
N LYS A 231 26.81 82.16 76.30
CA LYS A 231 28.06 82.91 76.51
C LYS A 231 27.99 84.29 75.87
N ASP A 232 27.50 84.37 74.64
CA ASP A 232 27.30 85.63 73.94
C ASP A 232 26.36 86.56 74.73
N GLY A 233 25.29 86.00 75.32
CA GLY A 233 24.40 86.73 76.23
C GLY A 233 25.05 87.22 77.53
N GLU A 234 25.90 86.39 78.15
CA GLU A 234 26.71 86.78 79.32
C GLU A 234 27.76 87.85 78.97
N GLU A 235 28.37 87.78 77.79
CA GLU A 235 29.35 88.78 77.33
C GLU A 235 28.68 90.12 76.97
N ILE A 236 27.50 90.09 76.34
CA ILE A 236 26.67 91.30 76.12
C ILE A 236 26.30 91.97 77.45
N GLN A 237 25.97 91.20 78.49
CA GLN A 237 25.70 91.76 79.83
C GLN A 237 26.94 92.43 80.42
N ARG A 238 28.11 91.80 80.37
CA ARG A 238 29.38 92.40 80.85
C ARG A 238 29.74 93.67 80.07
N LEU A 239 29.53 93.69 78.75
CA LEU A 239 29.74 94.89 77.92
C LEU A 239 28.75 96.01 78.26
N GLN A 240 27.51 95.66 78.58
CA GLN A 240 26.50 96.63 79.04
C GLN A 240 26.85 97.22 80.41
N GLU A 241 27.36 96.41 81.35
CA GLU A 241 27.86 96.87 82.65
C GLU A 241 29.06 97.81 82.51
N LEU A 242 30.03 97.46 81.66
CA LEU A 242 31.19 98.31 81.35
C LEU A 242 30.77 99.65 80.72
N TYR A 243 29.84 99.64 79.76
CA TYR A 243 29.33 100.87 79.15
C TYR A 243 28.59 101.76 80.15
N GLN A 244 27.78 101.17 81.04
CA GLN A 244 27.13 101.93 82.13
C GLN A 244 28.11 102.48 83.16
N TRP A 245 29.27 101.85 83.35
CA TRP A 245 30.34 102.38 84.19
C TRP A 245 31.07 103.54 83.51
N GLU A 246 31.42 103.39 82.22
CA GLU A 246 32.08 104.41 81.41
C GLU A 246 31.23 105.70 81.32
N GLN A 247 29.92 105.58 81.13
CA GLN A 247 28.98 106.71 81.18
C GLN A 247 29.07 107.51 82.49
N ARG A 248 29.13 106.82 83.65
CA ARG A 248 29.22 107.48 84.97
C ARG A 248 30.55 108.22 85.13
N MET A 249 31.65 107.61 84.67
CA MET A 249 32.97 108.25 84.73
C MET A 249 33.03 109.51 83.87
N GLU A 250 32.42 109.51 82.69
CA GLU A 250 32.38 110.72 81.84
C GLU A 250 31.43 111.80 82.42
N ASP A 251 30.26 111.42 82.96
CA ASP A 251 29.39 112.36 83.70
C ASP A 251 30.12 113.02 84.88
N GLU A 252 30.93 112.26 85.65
CA GLU A 252 31.76 112.82 86.72
C GLU A 252 32.76 113.87 86.17
N ARG A 253 33.51 113.54 85.10
CA ARG A 253 34.43 114.51 84.45
C ARG A 253 33.70 115.75 83.92
N GLN A 254 32.49 115.60 83.39
CA GLN A 254 31.65 116.71 82.94
C GLN A 254 31.27 117.65 84.10
N THR A 255 31.08 117.14 85.32
CA THR A 255 30.81 118.00 86.49
C THR A 255 32.05 118.75 86.98
N GLU A 256 33.23 118.14 86.92
CA GLU A 256 34.50 118.80 87.30
C GLU A 256 34.84 119.94 86.33
N GLN A 257 34.72 119.71 85.02
CA GLN A 257 34.93 120.75 84.00
C GLN A 257 34.00 121.96 84.21
N LYS A 258 32.73 121.72 84.55
CA LYS A 258 31.74 122.78 84.85
C LYS A 258 32.09 123.60 86.10
N ARG A 259 32.68 122.97 87.13
CA ARG A 259 33.19 123.70 88.32
C ARG A 259 34.33 124.65 87.94
N ASN A 260 35.29 124.18 87.14
CA ASN A 260 36.45 124.97 86.74
C ASN A 260 36.03 126.18 85.88
N LEU A 261 35.18 125.97 84.87
CA LEU A 261 34.64 127.04 84.01
C LEU A 261 33.89 128.13 84.82
N MET A 262 33.14 127.75 85.85
CA MET A 262 32.44 128.72 86.71
C MET A 262 33.40 129.62 87.49
N GLN A 263 34.62 129.15 87.78
CA GLN A 263 35.67 129.93 88.44
C GLN A 263 36.31 130.94 87.46
N GLU A 264 36.46 130.59 86.18
CA GLU A 264 36.96 131.49 85.12
C GLU A 264 35.94 132.55 84.67
N HIS A 265 34.64 132.26 84.76
CA HIS A 265 33.61 133.26 84.44
C HIS A 265 33.57 134.44 85.43
N LEU A 266 34.00 134.24 86.68
CA LEU A 266 34.05 135.31 87.68
C LEU A 266 35.11 136.37 87.34
N THR A 267 36.30 135.96 86.90
CA THR A 267 37.39 136.89 86.55
C THR A 267 37.11 137.65 85.25
N ASN A 268 36.51 136.98 84.25
CA ASN A 268 36.19 137.61 82.96
C ASN A 268 35.08 138.68 83.06
N ARG A 269 34.15 138.56 84.01
CA ARG A 269 33.05 139.54 84.17
C ARG A 269 33.57 140.96 84.46
N ASP A 270 34.64 141.06 85.24
CA ASP A 270 35.15 142.35 85.70
C ASP A 270 35.99 143.06 84.60
N LEU A 271 36.41 142.33 83.55
CA LEU A 271 37.02 142.88 82.34
C LEU A 271 35.99 143.45 81.35
N ILE A 272 34.88 142.74 81.12
CA ILE A 272 33.90 143.09 80.07
C ILE A 272 33.23 144.45 80.33
N ARG A 273 33.01 144.82 81.61
CA ARG A 273 32.43 146.11 81.99
C ARG A 273 33.23 147.33 81.49
N ALA A 274 34.52 147.17 81.12
CA ALA A 274 35.33 148.24 80.54
C ALA A 274 35.15 148.42 79.01
N ALA A 275 34.56 147.44 78.30
CA ALA A 275 34.57 147.40 76.83
C ALA A 275 33.28 147.94 76.17
N ASP A 276 32.10 147.65 76.74
CA ASP A 276 30.81 147.96 76.08
C ASP A 276 30.55 149.46 75.87
N ALA A 277 31.26 150.33 76.60
CA ALA A 277 31.15 151.78 76.49
C ALA A 277 31.53 152.37 75.11
N GLN A 278 32.19 151.60 74.23
CA GLN A 278 32.69 152.10 72.94
C GLN A 278 31.80 151.80 71.71
N LYS A 279 30.74 150.99 71.83
CA LYS A 279 30.20 150.28 70.66
C LYS A 279 28.92 150.85 70.02
N GLN A 280 28.25 151.81 70.64
CA GLN A 280 26.87 152.18 70.26
C GLN A 280 26.73 153.17 69.08
N GLU A 281 27.82 153.69 68.50
CA GLU A 281 27.77 154.81 67.52
C GLU A 281 27.50 154.38 66.05
N ALA A 282 27.31 153.08 65.76
CA ALA A 282 27.62 152.53 64.43
C ALA A 282 26.46 152.34 63.42
N GLU A 283 25.25 151.91 63.80
CA GLU A 283 24.51 150.93 62.95
C GLU A 283 23.44 151.41 61.94
N GLU A 284 22.87 152.62 62.02
CA GLU A 284 21.55 152.97 61.44
C GLU A 284 21.38 153.02 59.88
N LYS A 285 22.13 152.27 59.07
CA LYS A 285 22.48 152.71 57.69
C LYS A 285 22.01 151.87 56.47
N GLN A 286 21.34 150.70 56.56
CA GLN A 286 20.98 149.89 55.35
C GLN A 286 19.68 149.03 55.42
N ARG A 287 18.60 149.43 54.70
CA ARG A 287 17.40 148.60 54.32
C ARG A 287 16.65 149.23 53.12
N LYS A 288 16.13 148.47 52.11
CA LYS A 288 15.02 148.95 51.18
C LYS A 288 14.38 148.02 50.09
N LEU A 289 15.11 147.17 49.35
CA LEU A 289 14.95 147.16 47.86
C LEU A 289 14.12 146.08 47.08
N PHE A 290 13.52 145.03 47.66
CA PHE A 290 13.31 143.76 46.93
C PHE A 290 11.83 143.30 46.72
N LEU A 291 11.33 143.06 45.47
CA LEU A 291 9.89 142.69 45.21
C LEU A 291 9.48 141.79 44.00
N THR A 292 9.79 142.10 42.73
CA THR A 292 8.72 142.31 41.71
C THR A 292 8.20 141.16 40.79
N ALA A 293 9.01 140.21 40.30
CA ALA A 293 8.94 139.81 38.87
C ALA A 293 8.09 138.56 38.40
N LYS A 294 6.85 138.31 38.87
CA LYS A 294 6.34 136.90 38.97
C LYS A 294 4.94 136.51 38.38
N GLN A 295 4.62 136.65 37.06
CA GLN A 295 3.19 136.56 36.63
C GLN A 295 2.68 135.86 35.32
N LYS A 296 3.42 135.05 34.53
CA LYS A 296 3.04 134.76 33.10
C LYS A 296 2.80 133.34 32.52
N MET A 297 2.71 132.23 33.29
CA MET A 297 3.02 130.86 32.76
C MET A 297 1.92 129.76 32.61
N MET A 298 0.60 130.00 32.74
CA MET A 298 -0.40 128.91 32.89
C MET A 298 -1.48 128.83 31.78
N LYS A 299 -1.63 127.68 31.07
CA LYS A 299 -2.93 127.30 30.42
C LYS A 299 -3.15 125.88 29.85
N LEU A 300 -2.19 125.26 29.14
CA LEU A 300 -2.52 124.76 27.78
C LEU A 300 -2.27 123.24 27.46
N ARG A 301 -3.04 122.29 28.01
CA ARG A 301 -3.15 120.87 27.51
C ARG A 301 -4.48 120.17 27.90
N ARG A 302 -5.25 119.64 26.92
CA ARG A 302 -6.41 118.70 27.04
C ARG A 302 -6.66 117.97 25.69
N ASP A 303 -7.48 116.90 25.70
CA ASP A 303 -8.00 116.06 24.57
C ASP A 303 -6.97 115.05 23.94
N LYS A 304 -7.31 113.82 23.48
CA LYS A 304 -8.58 113.03 23.37
C LYS A 304 -8.37 111.48 23.25
N GLU A 305 -9.43 110.65 23.18
CA GLU A 305 -9.45 109.15 23.40
C GLU A 305 -10.60 108.34 22.65
N THR A 306 -10.76 107.00 22.92
CA THR A 306 -11.80 105.94 22.55
C THR A 306 -11.65 105.16 21.18
N GLU A 307 -12.23 103.97 20.82
CA GLU A 307 -13.45 103.13 21.17
C GLU A 307 -13.23 101.55 21.12
N GLU A 308 -14.21 100.64 20.78
CA GLU A 308 -14.23 99.13 21.02
C GLU A 308 -15.06 98.24 20.00
N ALA A 309 -15.01 96.88 20.11
CA ALA A 309 -16.03 95.79 19.84
C ALA A 309 -15.92 94.80 18.62
N GLN A 310 -16.48 93.55 18.51
CA GLN A 310 -16.75 92.32 19.37
C GLN A 310 -17.12 91.03 18.48
N MET A 311 -17.67 89.89 18.98
CA MET A 311 -17.72 88.53 18.28
C MET A 311 -18.93 87.52 18.49
N GLN A 312 -18.99 86.43 17.67
CA GLN A 312 -19.45 84.98 17.89
C GLN A 312 -20.85 84.41 17.52
N ARG A 313 -20.93 83.12 17.04
CA ARG A 313 -21.51 81.87 17.72
C ARG A 313 -21.67 80.57 16.83
N GLU A 314 -22.20 79.45 17.38
CA GLU A 314 -22.05 78.02 16.95
C GLU A 314 -23.34 77.12 16.73
N LYS A 315 -23.17 75.78 16.61
CA LYS A 315 -24.04 74.65 16.10
C LYS A 315 -25.10 74.03 17.08
N ILE A 316 -25.89 73.03 16.62
CA ILE A 316 -26.06 71.62 17.18
C ILE A 316 -27.33 70.86 16.64
N MET A 317 -27.22 69.57 16.24
CA MET A 317 -28.10 68.41 16.62
C MET A 317 -27.74 67.05 15.94
N ASN A 318 -28.37 65.91 16.33
CA ASN A 318 -27.72 64.58 16.44
C ASN A 318 -28.54 63.29 16.12
N LYS A 319 -27.81 62.24 15.67
CA LYS A 319 -27.87 60.76 15.99
C LYS A 319 -29.09 59.83 15.70
N LEU A 320 -28.90 58.96 14.69
CA LEU A 320 -29.01 57.46 14.65
C LEU A 320 -30.12 56.65 15.37
N THR A 321 -30.83 55.79 14.61
CA THR A 321 -31.19 54.34 14.83
C THR A 321 -32.11 53.80 13.68
N VAL A 322 -32.58 52.53 13.65
CA VAL A 322 -31.86 51.29 13.19
C VAL A 322 -32.83 50.11 12.85
N ALA A 323 -32.39 49.14 12.00
CA ALA A 323 -32.89 47.75 11.78
C ALA A 323 -34.06 47.41 10.80
N GLN A 324 -34.10 46.11 10.42
CA GLN A 324 -35.06 45.31 9.61
C GLN A 324 -35.13 45.57 8.07
N GLN A 325 -34.79 44.67 7.11
CA GLN A 325 -34.31 43.26 6.99
C GLN A 325 -35.31 42.18 6.49
N ASP A 326 -34.97 41.55 5.34
CA ASP A 326 -35.32 40.17 4.84
C ASP A 326 -36.80 39.72 4.62
N GLN A 327 -37.15 38.73 3.77
CA GLN A 327 -36.62 38.22 2.49
C GLN A 327 -37.63 37.25 1.80
N SER A 328 -37.28 36.77 0.59
CA SER A 328 -37.64 35.47 -0.05
C SER A 328 -39.06 35.17 -0.58
N VAL A 329 -39.18 34.02 -1.26
CA VAL A 329 -40.24 33.60 -2.20
C VAL A 329 -40.50 32.08 -2.07
N SER A 330 -41.75 31.65 -2.27
CA SER A 330 -42.19 30.25 -2.52
C SER A 330 -43.56 30.35 -3.24
N GLU A 331 -43.76 29.83 -4.46
CA GLU A 331 -44.10 28.43 -4.81
C GLU A 331 -45.44 27.94 -4.15
N GLU A 332 -46.32 27.16 -4.79
CA GLU A 332 -46.40 26.71 -6.18
C GLU A 332 -47.85 26.27 -6.52
N GLN A 333 -48.08 25.92 -7.80
CA GLN A 333 -49.08 24.97 -8.34
C GLN A 333 -50.22 24.44 -7.43
N ARG A 334 -51.48 24.52 -7.92
CA ARG A 334 -52.32 23.30 -8.16
C ARG A 334 -53.65 23.51 -8.93
N ILE A 335 -53.74 22.81 -10.07
CA ILE A 335 -54.88 22.00 -10.59
C ILE A 335 -56.29 22.65 -10.75
N ALA A 336 -56.78 22.71 -12.00
CA ALA A 336 -57.92 21.92 -12.53
C ALA A 336 -58.05 22.15 -14.06
N LYS A 337 -58.01 21.17 -14.97
CA LYS A 337 -58.99 20.08 -15.22
C LYS A 337 -60.44 20.57 -15.38
N ALA A 338 -60.76 21.18 -16.52
CA ALA A 338 -62.13 21.59 -16.90
C ALA A 338 -62.45 21.49 -18.42
N VAL A 339 -61.74 20.64 -19.18
CA VAL A 339 -61.85 20.58 -20.67
C VAL A 339 -62.15 19.15 -21.19
N ALA A 340 -62.47 18.20 -20.32
CA ALA A 340 -62.66 16.78 -20.66
C ALA A 340 -64.11 16.40 -21.04
N GLU A 341 -64.90 17.33 -21.57
CA GLU A 341 -66.36 17.18 -21.70
C GLU A 341 -66.92 17.64 -23.06
N ARG A 342 -66.35 17.17 -24.18
CA ARG A 342 -66.84 17.56 -25.52
C ARG A 342 -67.01 16.47 -26.59
N ASP A 343 -66.34 15.31 -26.47
CA ASP A 343 -66.25 14.33 -27.57
C ASP A 343 -67.29 13.18 -27.54
N ALA A 344 -68.17 13.13 -26.54
CA ALA A 344 -68.92 11.91 -26.20
C ALA A 344 -70.23 11.65 -27.00
N LYS A 345 -70.60 12.45 -28.02
CA LYS A 345 -71.99 12.45 -28.57
C LYS A 345 -72.17 12.16 -30.07
N GLN A 346 -71.12 11.80 -30.83
CA GLN A 346 -71.23 11.64 -32.30
C GLN A 346 -71.26 10.19 -32.81
N ALA A 347 -70.98 9.19 -31.98
CA ALA A 347 -70.64 7.83 -32.44
C ALA A 347 -71.81 6.84 -32.70
N GLN A 348 -73.06 7.16 -32.34
CA GLN A 348 -74.15 6.16 -32.33
C GLN A 348 -74.87 5.92 -33.67
N ARG A 349 -74.74 6.79 -34.69
CA ARG A 349 -75.62 6.77 -35.88
C ARG A 349 -75.21 5.83 -37.02
N HIS A 350 -74.12 5.09 -36.92
CA HIS A 350 -73.57 4.30 -38.04
C HIS A 350 -73.90 2.80 -38.06
N ARG A 351 -74.64 2.25 -37.08
CA ARG A 351 -74.81 0.79 -36.92
C ARG A 351 -76.07 0.17 -37.53
N GLU A 352 -77.03 0.96 -37.99
CA GLU A 352 -78.37 0.47 -38.36
C GLU A 352 -78.54 0.11 -39.85
N GLU A 353 -77.52 0.32 -40.69
CA GLU A 353 -77.61 0.13 -42.15
C GLU A 353 -77.12 -1.24 -42.65
N GLU A 354 -76.27 -1.95 -41.90
CA GLU A 354 -75.55 -3.13 -42.41
C GLU A 354 -76.40 -4.41 -42.46
N GLU A 355 -77.31 -4.60 -41.50
CA GLU A 355 -78.00 -5.89 -41.27
C GLU A 355 -78.81 -6.39 -42.47
N LYS A 356 -79.44 -5.46 -43.20
CA LYS A 356 -80.41 -5.73 -44.28
C LYS A 356 -79.80 -6.45 -45.49
N ARG A 357 -78.48 -6.38 -45.69
CA ARG A 357 -77.79 -7.06 -46.82
C ARG A 357 -77.64 -8.57 -46.63
N THR A 358 -77.73 -9.07 -45.40
CA THR A 358 -77.37 -10.46 -45.06
C THR A 358 -78.43 -11.52 -45.40
N ALA A 359 -79.67 -11.11 -45.67
CA ALA A 359 -80.80 -12.04 -45.85
C ALA A 359 -80.84 -12.69 -47.24
N MET A 360 -80.52 -11.93 -48.30
CA MET A 360 -80.80 -12.31 -49.70
C MET A 360 -79.97 -13.50 -50.22
N LEU A 361 -78.77 -13.72 -49.67
CA LEU A 361 -77.83 -14.74 -50.14
C LEU A 361 -78.21 -16.19 -49.75
N LYS A 362 -79.24 -16.39 -48.92
CA LYS A 362 -79.47 -17.67 -48.21
C LYS A 362 -80.32 -18.72 -48.94
N SER A 363 -81.01 -18.39 -50.04
CA SER A 363 -81.94 -19.31 -50.71
C SER A 363 -81.36 -20.08 -51.91
N ILE A 364 -80.30 -19.55 -52.55
CA ILE A 364 -79.76 -20.09 -53.82
C ILE A 364 -78.98 -21.41 -53.63
N THR A 365 -78.58 -21.73 -52.40
CA THR A 365 -77.76 -22.91 -52.07
C THR A 365 -78.50 -24.25 -52.24
N ALA A 366 -79.75 -24.33 -51.79
CA ALA A 366 -80.40 -25.60 -51.43
C ALA A 366 -80.59 -26.59 -52.60
N HIS A 367 -80.76 -26.14 -53.84
CA HIS A 367 -81.12 -27.03 -54.95
C HIS A 367 -79.96 -27.89 -55.47
N ARG A 368 -78.71 -27.41 -55.40
CA ARG A 368 -77.52 -28.16 -55.85
C ARG A 368 -77.23 -29.41 -55.00
N GLU A 369 -77.77 -29.46 -53.78
CA GLU A 369 -77.39 -30.43 -52.76
C GLU A 369 -77.98 -31.84 -52.96
N PHE A 370 -79.05 -31.99 -53.75
CA PHE A 370 -79.78 -33.26 -53.83
C PHE A 370 -79.07 -34.28 -54.72
N MET A 371 -78.76 -33.93 -55.97
CA MET A 371 -78.21 -34.85 -56.99
C MET A 371 -76.81 -35.39 -56.69
N GLN A 372 -76.10 -34.85 -55.69
CA GLN A 372 -74.81 -35.39 -55.26
C GLN A 372 -74.96 -36.59 -54.30
N ARG A 373 -76.10 -36.73 -53.60
CA ARG A 373 -76.25 -37.63 -52.44
C ARG A 373 -76.09 -39.11 -52.79
N ASP A 374 -76.72 -39.58 -53.87
CA ASP A 374 -76.76 -41.03 -54.17
C ASP A 374 -75.43 -41.60 -54.69
N LYS A 375 -74.68 -40.83 -55.49
CA LYS A 375 -73.34 -41.26 -55.93
C LYS A 375 -72.33 -41.24 -54.77
N VAL A 376 -72.43 -40.22 -53.90
CA VAL A 376 -71.69 -40.15 -52.64
C VAL A 376 -72.05 -41.33 -51.72
N ALA A 377 -73.31 -41.77 -51.67
CA ALA A 377 -73.72 -42.88 -50.80
C ALA A 377 -72.98 -44.19 -51.11
N GLN A 378 -72.81 -44.56 -52.39
CA GLN A 378 -72.06 -45.78 -52.71
C GLN A 378 -70.54 -45.63 -52.50
N GLN A 379 -69.97 -44.47 -52.83
CA GLN A 379 -68.55 -44.19 -52.60
C GLN A 379 -68.22 -44.25 -51.10
N THR A 380 -68.99 -43.53 -50.26
CA THR A 380 -68.78 -43.47 -48.81
C THR A 380 -68.79 -44.84 -48.12
N THR A 381 -69.45 -45.88 -48.65
CA THR A 381 -69.34 -47.25 -48.07
C THR A 381 -67.95 -47.88 -48.26
N ARG A 382 -67.32 -47.66 -49.42
CA ARG A 382 -65.96 -48.14 -49.71
C ARG A 382 -64.92 -47.26 -49.01
N ASP A 383 -65.12 -45.95 -49.10
CA ASP A 383 -64.26 -44.95 -48.48
C ASP A 383 -64.26 -45.12 -46.95
N MET A 384 -65.41 -45.45 -46.33
CA MET A 384 -65.51 -45.77 -44.90
C MET A 384 -64.76 -47.05 -44.51
N LEU A 385 -64.72 -48.08 -45.37
CA LEU A 385 -63.98 -49.32 -45.10
C LEU A 385 -62.46 -49.12 -45.27
N GLN A 386 -62.04 -48.27 -46.21
CA GLN A 386 -60.65 -47.86 -46.36
C GLN A 386 -60.21 -46.95 -45.20
N ALA A 387 -60.99 -45.91 -44.89
CA ALA A 387 -60.76 -45.00 -43.78
C ALA A 387 -60.70 -45.70 -42.42
N LYS A 388 -61.46 -46.78 -42.20
CA LYS A 388 -61.32 -47.62 -40.98
C LYS A 388 -59.96 -48.31 -40.92
N LYS A 389 -59.54 -49.00 -41.99
CA LYS A 389 -58.22 -49.66 -42.06
C LYS A 389 -57.06 -48.66 -41.92
N GLU A 390 -57.21 -47.48 -42.52
CA GLU A 390 -56.23 -46.40 -42.38
C GLU A 390 -56.24 -45.79 -40.99
N ALA A 391 -57.41 -45.60 -40.36
CA ALA A 391 -57.51 -45.15 -38.97
C ALA A 391 -56.88 -46.14 -37.98
N ASP A 392 -57.11 -47.44 -38.14
CA ASP A 392 -56.50 -48.50 -37.31
C ASP A 392 -54.96 -48.51 -37.47
N ARG A 393 -54.49 -48.39 -38.73
CA ARG A 393 -53.06 -48.24 -39.03
C ARG A 393 -52.48 -47.00 -38.37
N ILE A 394 -53.06 -45.82 -38.60
CA ILE A 394 -52.64 -44.53 -38.02
C ILE A 394 -52.68 -44.59 -36.49
N PHE A 395 -53.66 -45.29 -35.89
CA PHE A 395 -53.73 -45.49 -34.45
C PHE A 395 -52.54 -46.33 -33.94
N SER A 396 -52.22 -47.43 -34.60
CA SER A 396 -51.06 -48.27 -34.24
C SER A 396 -49.72 -47.52 -34.39
N GLU A 397 -49.52 -46.79 -35.50
CA GLU A 397 -48.33 -45.97 -35.73
C GLU A 397 -48.24 -44.84 -34.68
N LYS A 398 -49.35 -44.19 -34.34
CA LYS A 398 -49.45 -43.16 -33.28
C LYS A 398 -49.17 -43.73 -31.89
N GLN A 399 -49.56 -44.98 -31.61
CA GLN A 399 -49.26 -45.67 -30.35
C GLN A 399 -47.77 -46.01 -30.23
N GLN A 400 -47.16 -46.54 -31.30
CA GLN A 400 -45.71 -46.79 -31.37
C GLN A 400 -44.91 -45.48 -31.24
N LEU A 401 -45.30 -44.42 -31.96
CA LEU A 401 -44.69 -43.10 -31.85
C LEU A 401 -44.83 -42.50 -30.44
N LYS A 402 -45.96 -42.73 -29.75
CA LYS A 402 -46.12 -42.33 -28.34
C LYS A 402 -45.16 -43.10 -27.43
N ALA A 403 -45.05 -44.42 -27.58
CA ALA A 403 -44.11 -45.23 -26.81
C ALA A 403 -42.64 -44.81 -27.06
N ALA A 404 -42.25 -44.61 -28.31
CA ALA A 404 -40.91 -44.14 -28.67
C ALA A 404 -40.60 -42.74 -28.12
N LYS A 405 -41.58 -41.82 -28.11
CA LYS A 405 -41.43 -40.50 -27.47
C LYS A 405 -41.27 -40.61 -25.95
N MET A 406 -42.04 -41.46 -25.28
CA MET A 406 -41.90 -41.70 -23.83
C MET A 406 -40.52 -42.31 -23.48
N ALA A 407 -40.03 -43.27 -24.27
CA ALA A 407 -38.72 -43.87 -24.07
C ALA A 407 -37.58 -42.85 -24.27
N ARG A 408 -37.65 -42.03 -25.33
CA ARG A 408 -36.70 -40.92 -25.55
C ARG A 408 -36.73 -39.90 -24.39
N HIS A 409 -37.91 -39.55 -23.88
CA HIS A 409 -38.03 -38.63 -22.75
C HIS A 409 -37.50 -39.22 -21.43
N GLN A 410 -37.63 -40.53 -21.22
CA GLN A 410 -36.99 -41.21 -20.08
C GLN A 410 -35.46 -41.25 -20.19
N ASN A 411 -34.91 -41.46 -21.39
CA ASN A 411 -33.46 -41.40 -21.59
C ASN A 411 -32.93 -39.98 -21.39
N LEU A 412 -33.56 -38.95 -21.99
CA LEU A 412 -33.17 -37.55 -21.76
C LEU A 412 -33.15 -37.18 -20.28
N ARG A 413 -34.13 -37.63 -19.48
CA ARG A 413 -34.12 -37.43 -18.02
C ARG A 413 -32.99 -38.18 -17.29
N ARG A 414 -32.57 -39.35 -17.77
CA ARG A 414 -31.38 -40.05 -17.24
C ARG A 414 -30.12 -39.28 -17.58
N ASP A 415 -30.00 -38.83 -18.83
CA ASP A 415 -28.86 -38.03 -19.32
C ASP A 415 -28.74 -36.71 -18.52
N GLU A 416 -29.88 -36.04 -18.26
CA GLU A 416 -29.99 -34.86 -17.38
C GLU A 416 -29.55 -35.16 -15.95
N HIS A 417 -30.04 -36.25 -15.34
CA HIS A 417 -29.65 -36.63 -13.96
C HIS A 417 -28.19 -37.06 -13.86
N GLU A 418 -27.65 -37.77 -14.86
CA GLU A 418 -26.23 -38.10 -14.94
C GLU A 418 -25.36 -36.85 -15.10
N PHE A 419 -25.78 -35.90 -15.93
CA PHE A 419 -25.08 -34.62 -16.09
C PHE A 419 -25.10 -33.81 -14.79
N GLN A 420 -26.25 -33.74 -14.10
CA GLN A 420 -26.39 -33.12 -12.79
C GLN A 420 -25.47 -33.78 -11.74
N ALA A 421 -25.41 -35.12 -11.71
CA ALA A 421 -24.54 -35.85 -10.79
C ALA A 421 -23.05 -35.63 -11.07
N LYS A 422 -22.63 -35.64 -12.35
CA LYS A 422 -21.25 -35.35 -12.78
C LYS A 422 -20.86 -33.91 -12.45
N ASN A 423 -21.76 -32.94 -12.66
CA ASN A 423 -21.52 -31.54 -12.30
C ASN A 423 -21.45 -31.34 -10.77
N ALA A 424 -22.33 -31.97 -10.00
CA ALA A 424 -22.28 -31.93 -8.54
C ALA A 424 -20.99 -32.55 -7.97
N TYR A 425 -20.47 -33.61 -8.60
CA TYR A 425 -19.17 -34.19 -8.24
C TYR A 425 -18.02 -33.22 -8.50
N LEU A 426 -17.97 -32.59 -9.67
CA LEU A 426 -16.94 -31.58 -10.00
C LEU A 426 -16.97 -30.39 -9.04
N VAL A 427 -18.15 -29.84 -8.73
CA VAL A 427 -18.30 -28.73 -7.76
C VAL A 427 -17.85 -29.14 -6.35
N ALA A 428 -18.05 -30.40 -5.95
CA ALA A 428 -17.54 -30.92 -4.68
C ALA A 428 -16.01 -31.11 -4.69
N GLU A 429 -15.42 -31.50 -5.82
CA GLU A 429 -13.96 -31.56 -5.99
C GLU A 429 -13.33 -30.17 -5.95
N GLU A 430 -13.91 -29.18 -6.63
CA GLU A 430 -13.49 -27.77 -6.60
C GLU A 430 -13.56 -27.16 -5.20
N GLU A 431 -14.63 -27.37 -4.43
CA GLU A 431 -14.69 -26.90 -3.03
C GLU A 431 -13.68 -27.64 -2.14
N ASN A 432 -13.40 -28.93 -2.37
CA ASN A 432 -12.35 -29.64 -1.63
C ASN A 432 -10.95 -29.06 -1.91
N GLN A 433 -10.64 -28.77 -3.18
CA GLN A 433 -9.39 -28.08 -3.57
C GLN A 433 -9.33 -26.67 -2.96
N PHE A 434 -10.44 -25.92 -2.98
CA PHE A 434 -10.52 -24.60 -2.35
C PHE A 434 -10.33 -24.67 -0.82
N GLN A 435 -10.95 -25.64 -0.14
CA GLN A 435 -10.82 -25.79 1.31
C GLN A 435 -9.37 -26.14 1.68
N GLN A 436 -8.71 -27.07 0.99
CA GLN A 436 -7.29 -27.37 1.18
C GLN A 436 -6.40 -26.13 0.97
N TYR A 437 -6.59 -25.41 -0.14
CA TYR A 437 -5.85 -24.17 -0.42
C TYR A 437 -6.10 -23.11 0.66
N SER A 438 -7.35 -22.92 1.08
CA SER A 438 -7.71 -21.95 2.13
C SER A 438 -7.10 -22.31 3.48
N GLN A 439 -6.99 -23.61 3.82
CA GLN A 439 -6.32 -24.08 5.03
C GLN A 439 -4.82 -23.77 4.99
N HIS A 440 -4.14 -24.00 3.86
CA HIS A 440 -2.73 -23.60 3.71
C HIS A 440 -2.52 -22.08 3.84
N VAL A 441 -3.39 -21.26 3.23
CA VAL A 441 -3.35 -19.79 3.37
C VAL A 441 -3.64 -19.34 4.81
N ILE A 442 -4.56 -20.02 5.50
CA ILE A 442 -4.90 -19.80 6.92
C ILE A 442 -3.71 -20.12 7.84
N SER A 443 -3.06 -21.27 7.64
CA SER A 443 -1.88 -21.68 8.43
C SER A 443 -0.71 -20.72 8.21
N ALA A 444 -0.38 -20.39 6.96
CA ALA A 444 0.68 -19.44 6.66
C ALA A 444 0.41 -18.04 7.23
N ALA A 445 -0.86 -17.59 7.27
CA ALA A 445 -1.24 -16.35 7.92
C ALA A 445 -1.13 -16.42 9.47
N ALA A 446 -1.43 -17.58 10.07
CA ALA A 446 -1.28 -17.81 11.50
C ALA A 446 0.20 -17.86 11.92
N GLU A 447 1.04 -18.59 11.17
CA GLU A 447 2.50 -18.64 11.32
C GLU A 447 3.12 -17.23 11.21
N ALA A 448 2.65 -16.44 10.25
CA ALA A 448 3.03 -15.03 10.09
C ALA A 448 2.45 -14.09 11.16
N GLN A 449 1.79 -14.61 12.20
CA GLN A 449 1.17 -13.86 13.30
C GLN A 449 0.22 -12.76 12.80
N ARG A 450 -0.64 -13.08 11.83
CA ARG A 450 -1.65 -12.17 11.28
C ARG A 450 -3.03 -12.50 11.85
N ASN A 451 -3.94 -11.54 11.84
CA ASN A 451 -5.32 -11.79 12.25
C ASN A 451 -6.04 -12.67 11.22
N VAL A 452 -6.22 -13.95 11.56
CA VAL A 452 -6.77 -15.01 10.68
C VAL A 452 -8.31 -14.90 10.50
N PHE A 453 -9.01 -14.12 11.33
CA PHE A 453 -10.48 -14.09 11.33
C PHE A 453 -11.13 -13.79 9.97
N PRO A 454 -10.64 -12.84 9.13
CA PRO A 454 -11.18 -12.60 7.79
C PRO A 454 -11.09 -13.83 6.86
N LEU A 455 -9.98 -14.57 6.92
CA LEU A 455 -9.77 -15.78 6.12
C LEU A 455 -10.71 -16.91 6.57
N CYS A 456 -10.79 -17.14 7.89
CA CYS A 456 -11.71 -18.10 8.49
C CYS A 456 -13.18 -17.78 8.19
N LYS A 457 -13.56 -16.51 8.03
CA LYS A 457 -14.90 -16.10 7.60
C LYS A 457 -15.15 -16.54 6.16
N VAL A 458 -14.29 -16.14 5.21
CA VAL A 458 -14.48 -16.45 3.78
C VAL A 458 -14.45 -17.96 3.53
N ALA A 459 -13.54 -18.71 4.16
CA ALA A 459 -13.48 -20.17 4.04
C ALA A 459 -14.83 -20.84 4.37
N ARG A 460 -15.55 -20.33 5.37
CA ARG A 460 -16.86 -20.85 5.82
C ARG A 460 -18.07 -20.42 4.97
N GLU A 461 -17.92 -19.50 4.02
CA GLU A 461 -19.06 -18.91 3.29
C GLU A 461 -19.63 -19.80 2.15
N GLY A 462 -18.95 -20.87 1.76
CA GLY A 462 -19.41 -21.84 0.76
C GLY A 462 -19.48 -21.32 -0.68
N ILE A 463 -19.85 -22.21 -1.61
CA ILE A 463 -20.05 -21.89 -3.03
C ILE A 463 -21.39 -21.18 -3.25
N GLY A 464 -21.43 -20.20 -4.16
CA GLY A 464 -22.67 -19.54 -4.61
C GLY A 464 -23.02 -18.23 -3.90
N GLY A 465 -22.25 -17.82 -2.88
CA GLY A 465 -22.31 -16.47 -2.29
C GLY A 465 -23.63 -16.07 -1.61
N GLY A 466 -24.56 -17.00 -1.45
CA GLY A 466 -25.88 -16.73 -0.89
C GLY A 466 -25.88 -16.51 0.62
N LEU A 467 -27.00 -16.02 1.15
CA LEU A 467 -27.20 -15.79 2.58
C LEU A 467 -27.77 -17.00 3.37
N GLY A 468 -28.14 -18.09 2.70
CA GLY A 468 -28.70 -19.31 3.33
C GLY A 468 -27.72 -20.09 4.24
N PRO A 469 -28.14 -21.25 4.79
CA PRO A 469 -27.21 -22.19 5.42
C PRO A 469 -26.34 -22.88 4.37
N VAL A 470 -25.15 -23.35 4.76
CA VAL A 470 -24.31 -24.17 3.87
C VAL A 470 -24.86 -25.60 3.85
N LEU A 471 -25.19 -26.12 2.67
CA LEU A 471 -25.72 -27.46 2.42
C LEU A 471 -24.84 -28.13 1.36
N GLY A 472 -24.05 -29.13 1.75
CA GLY A 472 -23.14 -29.83 0.83
C GLY A 472 -22.07 -28.93 0.19
N GLY A 473 -21.53 -27.96 0.95
CA GLY A 473 -20.54 -26.99 0.46
C GLY A 473 -21.14 -25.79 -0.30
N VAL A 474 -22.32 -25.95 -0.90
CA VAL A 474 -23.08 -24.85 -1.54
C VAL A 474 -23.83 -24.05 -0.48
N ARG A 475 -23.89 -22.72 -0.63
CA ARG A 475 -24.65 -21.79 0.22
C ARG A 475 -25.76 -21.13 -0.60
N PRO A 476 -27.01 -21.65 -0.57
CA PRO A 476 -28.07 -21.17 -1.43
C PRO A 476 -28.46 -19.71 -1.16
N GLY A 477 -28.76 -18.99 -2.24
CA GLY A 477 -29.47 -17.71 -2.17
C GLY A 477 -30.97 -17.94 -2.23
N TYR A 478 -31.67 -17.85 -1.09
CA TYR A 478 -33.13 -17.77 -1.10
C TYR A 478 -33.55 -16.40 -1.62
N LEU A 479 -34.31 -16.35 -2.70
CA LEU A 479 -34.85 -15.11 -3.25
C LEU A 479 -36.26 -14.86 -2.71
N VAL A 480 -36.68 -13.59 -2.71
CA VAL A 480 -38.09 -13.20 -2.49
C VAL A 480 -38.92 -13.75 -3.67
N GLN A 481 -40.17 -14.14 -3.41
CA GLN A 481 -41.09 -14.67 -4.44
C GLN A 481 -41.68 -13.56 -5.35
N ASP A 482 -41.32 -12.31 -5.15
CA ASP A 482 -41.76 -11.18 -5.96
C ASP A 482 -40.88 -10.99 -7.21
N CYS A 483 -41.25 -10.03 -8.06
CA CYS A 483 -40.49 -9.67 -9.25
C CYS A 483 -39.24 -8.81 -8.96
N SER A 484 -38.83 -8.61 -7.70
CA SER A 484 -37.59 -7.90 -7.37
C SER A 484 -36.34 -8.74 -7.59
N GLY A 485 -36.46 -10.07 -7.47
CA GLY A 485 -35.31 -10.98 -7.47
C GLY A 485 -34.35 -10.77 -6.29
N ALA A 486 -34.72 -9.97 -5.29
CA ALA A 486 -33.89 -9.68 -4.13
C ALA A 486 -33.63 -10.94 -3.29
N GLN A 487 -32.47 -11.00 -2.64
CA GLN A 487 -32.14 -12.08 -1.72
C GLN A 487 -32.77 -11.84 -0.34
N MET A 488 -33.41 -12.87 0.22
CA MET A 488 -34.01 -12.84 1.57
C MET A 488 -32.94 -12.47 2.63
N PRO A 489 -33.17 -11.47 3.49
CA PRO A 489 -32.17 -11.05 4.47
C PRO A 489 -31.88 -12.12 5.53
N GLN A 490 -30.62 -12.27 5.91
CA GLN A 490 -30.18 -13.21 6.95
C GLN A 490 -30.45 -12.68 8.36
N TYR A 491 -31.73 -12.68 8.78
CA TYR A 491 -32.12 -12.32 10.14
C TYR A 491 -31.70 -13.38 11.17
N VAL A 492 -30.42 -13.42 11.53
CA VAL A 492 -29.89 -14.20 12.66
C VAL A 492 -29.59 -13.26 13.81
N SER A 493 -30.58 -13.06 14.68
CA SER A 493 -30.46 -12.38 15.98
C SER A 493 -30.77 -13.37 17.10
N GLY A 494 -30.47 -13.03 18.36
CA GLY A 494 -30.86 -13.87 19.50
C GLY A 494 -32.38 -14.09 19.57
N VAL A 495 -33.18 -13.09 19.15
CA VAL A 495 -34.63 -13.18 19.08
C VAL A 495 -35.08 -14.16 18.00
N THR A 496 -34.53 -14.08 16.78
CA THR A 496 -34.91 -15.02 15.71
C THR A 496 -34.34 -16.43 15.93
N GLN A 497 -33.21 -16.59 16.63
CA GLN A 497 -32.76 -17.90 17.09
C GLN A 497 -33.71 -18.51 18.13
N ASN A 498 -34.27 -17.72 19.04
CA ASN A 498 -35.26 -18.19 20.00
C ASN A 498 -36.59 -18.54 19.31
N ILE A 499 -37.05 -17.73 18.35
CA ILE A 499 -38.22 -18.06 17.51
C ILE A 499 -37.97 -19.31 16.65
N LYS A 500 -36.75 -19.48 16.12
CA LYS A 500 -36.35 -20.67 15.37
C LYS A 500 -36.35 -21.92 16.27
N LYS A 501 -35.79 -21.86 17.49
CA LYS A 501 -35.90 -22.94 18.49
C LYS A 501 -37.34 -23.23 18.91
N LEU A 502 -38.20 -22.22 18.96
CA LEU A 502 -39.62 -22.39 19.22
C LEU A 502 -40.35 -23.08 18.06
N ASN A 503 -39.83 -23.08 16.84
CA ASN A 503 -40.49 -23.64 15.65
C ASN A 503 -39.77 -24.87 15.03
N GLU A 504 -38.51 -25.11 15.38
CA GLU A 504 -37.78 -26.33 14.99
C GLU A 504 -38.19 -27.52 15.85
N VAL A 505 -38.64 -28.57 15.17
CA VAL A 505 -39.03 -29.84 15.79
C VAL A 505 -37.77 -30.63 16.14
N VAL A 506 -37.20 -30.35 17.32
CA VAL A 506 -36.11 -31.15 17.90
C VAL A 506 -36.67 -32.46 18.50
N ASP A 507 -37.87 -32.42 19.07
CA ASP A 507 -38.64 -33.60 19.47
C ASP A 507 -40.01 -33.63 18.77
N ILE A 508 -40.27 -34.74 18.06
CA ILE A 508 -41.53 -35.02 17.36
C ILE A 508 -42.70 -35.09 18.35
N GLN A 509 -42.48 -35.53 19.60
CA GLN A 509 -43.52 -35.61 20.62
C GLN A 509 -43.91 -34.21 21.14
N GLU A 510 -42.95 -33.30 21.28
CA GLU A 510 -43.24 -31.90 21.64
C GLU A 510 -44.01 -31.19 20.52
N ALA A 511 -43.62 -31.40 19.26
CA ALA A 511 -44.33 -30.85 18.11
C ALA A 511 -45.75 -31.43 17.95
N LYS A 512 -45.93 -32.74 18.13
CA LYS A 512 -47.26 -33.38 18.20
C LYS A 512 -48.16 -32.69 19.21
N ARG A 513 -47.70 -32.56 20.46
CA ARG A 513 -48.45 -31.88 21.54
C ARG A 513 -48.83 -30.44 21.17
N ARG A 514 -47.91 -29.68 20.57
CA ARG A 514 -48.13 -28.28 20.17
C ARG A 514 -49.05 -28.14 18.95
N LEU A 515 -49.20 -29.19 18.14
CA LEU A 515 -50.19 -29.30 17.06
C LEU A 515 -51.51 -29.95 17.51
N GLY A 516 -51.70 -30.22 18.81
CA GLY A 516 -52.92 -30.83 19.36
C GLY A 516 -53.01 -32.36 19.21
N PHE A 517 -51.98 -33.03 18.71
CA PHE A 517 -51.91 -34.49 18.68
C PHE A 517 -51.44 -35.03 20.05
N THR A 518 -52.39 -35.50 20.86
CA THR A 518 -52.15 -36.07 22.19
C THR A 518 -52.02 -37.60 22.18
N TRP A 519 -51.41 -38.15 21.12
CA TRP A 519 -51.27 -39.59 20.85
C TRP A 519 -49.81 -39.94 20.50
#